data_AF-A0A970Q1P3-F1
#
_entry.id   AF-A0A970Q1P3-F1
#
_cell.length_a   1.000
_cell.length_b   1.000
_cell.length_c   1.000
_cell.angle_alpha   90.00
_cell.angle_beta   90.00
_cell.angle_gamma   90.00
#
_symmetry.space_group_name_H-M   'P 1'
#
loop_
_entity.id
_entity.type
_entity.pdbx_description
1 polymer ?
#
loop_
_entity_poly.entity_id
_entity_poly.type
_entity_poly.pdbx_seq_one_letter_code
_entity_poly.pdbx_strand_id
1 'polypeptide(L)'
;MAARLDDALIEAIKKSNIPVVGVERSDCETSFIKTFIDAGISSVDNIESIIGQYSLIKVLQGNAGHYGVKDSAQAFIPDHYGNNK
;
A
#
# COMPACT_ATOMS: atom_id res chain seq x y z
N MET A 1 21.19 1.78 17.53
CA MET A 1 21.30 1.51 16.08
C MET A 1 20.65 2.67 15.35
N ALA A 2 21.27 3.18 14.27
CA ALA A 2 20.64 4.21 13.45
C ALA A 2 19.36 3.64 12.82
N ALA A 3 18.27 4.40 12.81
CA ALA A 3 17.10 4.04 12.02
C ALA A 3 17.52 3.89 10.56
N ARG A 4 17.02 2.87 9.86
CA ARG A 4 17.24 2.79 8.41
C ARG A 4 16.56 4.00 7.77
N LEU A 5 17.13 4.49 6.68
CA LEU A 5 16.61 5.67 5.98
C LEU A 5 15.11 5.55 5.68
N ASP A 6 14.67 4.34 5.30
CA ASP A 6 13.28 4.04 4.97
C ASP A 6 12.35 4.19 6.19
N ASP A 7 12.76 3.69 7.36
CA ASP A 7 11.99 3.79 8.60
C ASP A 7 11.84 5.28 8.99
N ALA A 8 12.91 6.08 8.85
CA ALA A 8 12.88 7.50 9.13
C ALA A 8 11.98 8.29 8.15
N LEU A 9 12.01 7.92 6.87
CA LEU A 9 11.16 8.54 5.84
C LEU A 9 9.68 8.22 6.07
N ILE A 10 9.35 6.95 6.36
CA ILE A 10 7.98 6.51 6.68
C ILE A 10 7.44 7.30 7.88
N GLU A 11 8.23 7.43 8.95
CA GLU A 11 7.81 8.17 10.14
C GLU A 11 7.66 9.68 9.89
N ALA A 12 8.48 10.28 9.02
CA ALA A 12 8.31 11.67 8.61
C ALA A 12 7.01 11.87 7.80
N ILE A 13 6.72 10.94 6.88
CA ILE A 13 5.52 10.97 6.04
C ILE A 13 4.25 10.77 6.89
N LYS A 14 4.26 9.85 7.87
CA LYS A 14 3.12 9.62 8.78
C LYS A 14 2.79 10.82 9.66
N LYS A 15 3.76 11.70 9.92
CA LYS A 15 3.53 12.96 10.64
C LYS A 15 2.91 14.04 9.75
N SER A 16 2.88 13.84 8.44
CA SER A 16 2.15 14.71 7.53
C SER A 16 0.66 14.38 7.56
N ASN A 17 -0.22 15.37 7.42
CA ASN A 17 -1.67 15.15 7.32
C ASN A 17 -2.10 14.79 5.88
N ILE A 18 -1.27 14.01 5.18
CA ILE A 18 -1.44 13.66 3.76
C ILE A 18 -1.76 12.16 3.68
N PRO A 19 -2.79 11.74 2.93
CA PRO A 19 -3.05 10.33 2.66
C PRO A 19 -1.86 9.69 1.93
N VAL A 20 -1.41 8.52 2.40
CA VAL A 20 -0.22 7.84 1.90
C VAL A 20 -0.55 6.39 1.58
N VAL A 21 -0.04 5.91 0.45
CA VAL A 21 -0.15 4.53 0.00
C VAL A 21 1.24 4.05 -0.42
N GLY A 22 1.67 2.91 0.12
CA GLY A 22 2.90 2.27 -0.32
C GLY A 22 2.65 1.48 -1.60
N VAL A 23 3.42 1.71 -2.65
CA VAL A 23 3.27 0.97 -3.92
C VAL A 23 4.58 0.35 -4.34
N GLU A 24 4.50 -0.79 -5.01
CA GLU A 24 5.65 -1.39 -5.68
C GLU A 24 5.26 -2.13 -6.95
N ARG A 25 6.25 -2.40 -7.80
CA ARG A 25 6.07 -3.22 -8.99
C ARG A 25 6.11 -4.71 -8.65
N SER A 26 5.56 -5.55 -9.51
CA SER A 26 5.67 -7.01 -9.33
C SER A 26 7.12 -7.50 -9.42
N ASP A 27 7.95 -6.81 -10.21
CA ASP A 27 9.33 -7.18 -10.54
C ASP A 27 10.40 -6.49 -9.67
N CYS A 28 10.01 -5.88 -8.53
CA CYS A 28 10.99 -5.30 -7.62
C CYS A 28 11.90 -6.38 -7.00
N GLU A 29 13.21 -6.12 -6.94
CA GLU A 29 14.19 -7.05 -6.37
C GLU A 29 14.01 -7.25 -4.86
N THR A 30 13.59 -6.19 -4.16
CA THR A 30 13.31 -6.21 -2.71
C THR A 30 11.93 -5.62 -2.48
N SER A 31 11.05 -6.38 -1.83
CA SER A 31 9.70 -5.93 -1.50
C SER A 31 9.69 -5.12 -0.20
N PHE A 32 8.97 -4.00 -0.22
CA PHE A 32 8.72 -3.14 0.93
C PHE A 32 7.29 -3.28 1.46
N ILE A 33 6.45 -4.14 0.87
CA ILE A 33 5.05 -4.33 1.29
C ILE A 33 4.95 -4.66 2.77
N LYS A 34 5.77 -5.58 3.29
CA LYS A 34 5.78 -5.90 4.72
C LYS A 34 6.09 -4.68 5.59
N THR A 35 7.05 -3.84 5.16
CA THR A 35 7.40 -2.61 5.86
C THR A 35 6.21 -1.64 5.91
N PHE A 36 5.46 -1.50 4.81
CA PHE A 36 4.26 -0.67 4.78
C PHE A 36 3.15 -1.21 5.67
N ILE A 37 2.91 -2.53 5.64
CA ILE A 37 1.95 -3.22 6.52
C ILE A 37 2.29 -2.96 7.99
N ASP A 38 3.54 -3.22 8.39
CA ASP A 38 3.99 -3.03 9.77
C ASP A 38 3.90 -1.55 10.21
N ALA A 39 3.99 -0.62 9.27
CA ALA A 39 3.85 0.82 9.52
C ALA A 39 2.39 1.32 9.58
N GLY A 40 1.41 0.47 9.27
CA GLY A 40 -0.01 0.81 9.19
C GLY A 40 -0.39 1.58 7.92
N ILE A 41 0.39 1.45 6.85
CA ILE A 41 0.19 2.13 5.58
C ILE A 41 -0.46 1.16 4.59
N SER A 42 -1.59 1.55 3.99
CA SER A 42 -2.21 0.76 2.91
C SER A 42 -1.22 0.55 1.76
N SER A 43 -1.27 -0.61 1.12
CA SER A 43 -0.27 -0.96 0.11
C SER A 43 -0.84 -1.62 -1.12
N VAL A 44 -0.18 -1.41 -2.25
CA VAL A 44 -0.52 -2.04 -3.53
C VAL A 44 0.75 -2.56 -4.20
N ASP A 45 0.87 -3.88 -4.36
CA ASP A 45 1.89 -4.45 -5.26
C ASP A 45 1.36 -4.50 -6.70
N ASN A 46 2.21 -4.84 -7.66
CA ASN A 46 1.89 -4.92 -9.09
C ASN A 46 1.43 -3.61 -9.76
N ILE A 47 1.90 -2.46 -9.29
CA ILE A 47 1.38 -1.14 -9.70
C ILE A 47 1.48 -0.83 -11.21
N GLU A 48 2.33 -1.54 -11.95
CA GLU A 48 2.39 -1.50 -13.40
C GLU A 48 1.18 -2.12 -14.10
N SER A 49 0.39 -2.93 -13.39
CA SER A 49 -0.78 -3.65 -13.91
C SER A 49 -2.08 -2.84 -13.76
N ILE A 50 -3.07 -3.19 -14.58
CA ILE A 50 -4.41 -2.57 -14.51
C ILE A 50 -5.08 -2.82 -13.15
N ILE A 51 -4.92 -4.03 -12.59
CA ILE A 51 -5.52 -4.38 -11.30
C ILE A 51 -4.85 -3.61 -10.15
N GLY A 52 -3.53 -3.41 -10.19
CA GLY A 52 -2.80 -2.59 -9.22
C GLY A 52 -3.21 -1.13 -9.30
N GLN A 53 -3.29 -0.56 -10.50
CA GLN A 53 -3.74 0.82 -10.67
C GLN A 53 -5.17 1.03 -10.19
N TYR A 54 -6.07 0.08 -10.48
CA TYR A 54 -7.44 0.09 -9.96
C TYR A 54 -7.46 0.07 -8.42
N SER A 55 -6.72 -0.86 -7.82
CA SER A 55 -6.60 -0.97 -6.36
C SER A 55 -6.05 0.30 -5.73
N LEU A 56 -5.04 0.94 -6.34
CA LEU A 56 -4.51 2.23 -5.87
C LEU A 56 -5.60 3.31 -5.85
N ILE A 57 -6.35 3.46 -6.95
CA ILE A 57 -7.45 4.44 -7.01
C ILE A 57 -8.45 4.19 -5.87
N LYS A 58 -8.79 2.93 -5.62
CA LYS A 58 -9.73 2.56 -4.55
C LYS A 58 -9.19 2.84 -3.15
N VAL A 59 -7.90 2.59 -2.90
CA VAL A 59 -7.26 2.95 -1.62
C VAL A 59 -7.28 4.47 -1.43
N LEU A 60 -6.97 5.24 -2.47
CA LEU A 60 -7.04 6.71 -2.44
C LEU A 60 -8.47 7.23 -2.21
N GLN A 61 -9.49 6.45 -2.58
CA GLN A 61 -10.91 6.71 -2.28
C GLN A 61 -11.34 6.27 -0.87
N GLY A 62 -10.42 5.77 -0.04
CA GLY A 62 -10.67 5.39 1.36
C GLY A 62 -10.87 3.89 1.59
N ASN A 63 -10.74 3.04 0.57
CA ASN A 63 -10.78 1.58 0.73
C ASN A 63 -9.41 1.06 1.20
N ALA A 64 -9.01 1.46 2.41
CA ALA A 64 -7.73 1.09 3.01
C ALA A 64 -7.54 -0.45 3.04
N GLY A 65 -6.30 -0.90 2.88
CA GLY A 65 -5.96 -2.32 2.85
C GLY A 65 -4.68 -2.61 2.08
N HIS A 66 -4.40 -3.90 1.87
CA HIS A 66 -3.21 -4.39 1.17
C HIS A 66 -3.65 -5.25 -0.02
N TYR A 67 -3.41 -4.78 -1.23
CA TYR A 67 -3.93 -5.38 -2.46
C TYR A 67 -2.83 -5.73 -3.44
N GLY A 68 -3.05 -6.77 -4.25
CA GLY A 68 -2.09 -7.18 -5.26
C GLY A 68 -2.04 -8.69 -5.46
N VAL A 69 -0.91 -9.18 -5.96
CA VAL A 69 -0.71 -10.59 -6.33
C VAL A 69 0.30 -11.31 -5.44
N LYS A 70 1.00 -10.59 -4.56
CA LYS A 70 1.94 -11.21 -3.61
C LYS A 70 1.20 -11.82 -2.43
N ASP A 71 1.83 -12.80 -1.76
CA ASP A 71 1.25 -13.53 -0.62
C ASP A 71 0.83 -12.62 0.56
N SER A 72 1.43 -11.43 0.65
CA SER A 72 1.10 -10.42 1.66
C SER A 72 -0.20 -9.64 1.36
N ALA A 73 -0.78 -9.79 0.17
CA ALA A 73 -2.03 -9.14 -0.19
C ALA A 73 -3.22 -9.82 0.49
N GLN A 74 -4.16 -9.00 0.99
CA GLN A 74 -5.43 -9.48 1.55
C GLN A 74 -6.39 -9.93 0.44
N ALA A 75 -6.31 -9.28 -0.72
CA ALA A 75 -7.10 -9.60 -1.92
C ALA A 75 -6.42 -9.02 -3.18
N PHE A 76 -6.79 -9.54 -4.36
CA PHE A 76 -6.32 -8.98 -5.64
C PHE A 76 -6.78 -7.54 -5.87
N ILE A 77 -8.03 -7.27 -5.49
CA ILE A 77 -8.67 -5.97 -5.58
C ILE A 77 -9.53 -5.74 -4.33
N PRO A 78 -9.80 -4.48 -3.95
CA PRO A 78 -10.78 -4.17 -2.92
C PRO A 78 -12.15 -4.66 -3.33
N ASP A 79 -12.74 -5.52 -2.52
CA ASP A 79 -14.13 -5.94 -2.71
C ASP A 79 -15.01 -4.99 -1.88
N HIS A 80 -15.77 -4.13 -2.56
CA HIS A 80 -17.01 -3.46 -2.15
C HIS A 80 -17.23 -2.15 -2.95
N TYR A 81 -18.36 -2.08 -3.66
CA TYR A 81 -19.12 -0.84 -3.84
C TYR A 81 -19.53 -0.36 -2.43
N GLY A 82 -19.24 0.88 -2.08
CA GLY A 82 -19.41 1.41 -0.72
C GLY A 82 -20.75 1.04 -0.07
N ASN A 83 -20.69 0.49 1.15
CA ASN A 83 -21.85 0.39 2.01
C ASN A 83 -22.28 1.80 2.45
N ASN A 84 -23.18 2.42 1.70
CA ASN A 84 -24.10 3.40 2.26
C ASN A 84 -25.19 2.62 3.02
N LYS A 85 -24.95 2.37 4.30
CA LYS A 85 -26.01 2.21 5.29
C LYS A 85 -25.92 3.37 6.27
#